data_AF-A0A9D5RZR0-F1
#
_entry.id   AF-A0A9D5RZR0-F1
#
_cell.length_a   1.000
_cell.length_b   1.000
_cell.length_c   1.000
_cell.angle_alpha   90.00
_cell.angle_beta   90.00
_cell.angle_gamma   90.00
#
_symmetry.space_group_name_H-M   'P 1'
#
loop_
_entity.id
_entity.type
_entity.pdbx_description
1 polymer ?
#
loop_
_entity_poly.entity_id
_entity_poly.type
_entity_poly.pdbx_seq_one_letter_code
_entity_poly.pdbx_strand_id
1 'polypeptide(L)'
;MNEELIITLNNGQSYKILAEGLVEDKKYCFAVLLTNDEKETEEYLFFEMINRDGKEIMKLVDNKETKEQLLVLFTAKYSQMVETLGGSE
;
A
#
# COMPACT_ATOMS: atom_id res chain seq x y z
N MET A 1 -19.09 -1.19 1.12
CA MET A 1 -18.44 -1.77 -0.07
C MET A 1 -16.98 -1.39 0.06
N ASN A 2 -16.12 -2.30 0.53
CA ASN A 2 -14.68 -2.10 0.46
C ASN A 2 -14.26 -2.69 -0.87
N GLU A 3 -14.22 -1.87 -1.92
CA GLU A 3 -13.69 -2.30 -3.21
C GLU A 3 -12.20 -2.57 -3.01
N GLU A 4 -11.79 -3.83 -3.16
CA GLU A 4 -10.38 -4.22 -3.12
C GLU A 4 -9.67 -3.51 -4.26
N LEU A 5 -8.84 -2.51 -3.94
CA LEU A 5 -8.15 -1.73 -4.95
C LEU A 5 -6.96 -2.55 -5.46
N ILE A 6 -7.11 -3.15 -6.64
CA ILE A 6 -6.06 -3.90 -7.32
C ILE A 6 -5.45 -3.01 -8.41
N ILE A 7 -4.14 -2.90 -8.42
CA ILE A 7 -3.37 -2.19 -9.44
C ILE A 7 -2.60 -3.21 -10.27
N THR A 8 -2.68 -3.11 -11.59
CA THR A 8 -1.88 -3.94 -12.50
C THR A 8 -0.80 -3.07 -13.13
N LEU A 9 0.46 -3.46 -12.93
CA LEU A 9 1.60 -2.78 -13.51
C LEU A 9 1.78 -3.19 -14.99
N ASN A 10 2.50 -2.38 -15.75
CA ASN A 10 2.76 -2.64 -17.18
C ASN A 10 3.52 -3.95 -17.45
N ASN A 11 4.17 -4.53 -16.44
CA ASN A 11 4.83 -5.83 -16.54
C ASN A 11 3.87 -7.03 -16.34
N GLY A 12 2.56 -6.78 -16.18
CA GLY A 12 1.54 -7.80 -15.99
C GLY A 12 1.39 -8.27 -14.54
N GLN A 13 2.15 -7.72 -13.60
CA GLN A 13 2.00 -8.04 -12.18
C GLN A 13 0.87 -7.23 -11.55
N SER A 14 0.00 -7.91 -10.80
CA SER A 14 -1.10 -7.29 -10.06
C SER A 14 -0.74 -7.18 -8.58
N TYR A 15 -1.07 -6.04 -7.98
CA TYR A 15 -0.84 -5.76 -6.57
C TYR A 15 -2.15 -5.33 -5.93
N LYS A 16 -2.41 -5.78 -4.71
CA LYS A 16 -3.54 -5.35 -3.90
C LYS A 16 -3.10 -4.27 -2.94
N ILE A 17 -3.78 -3.12 -2.94
CA ILE A 17 -3.53 -2.06 -1.96
C ILE A 17 -4.16 -2.45 -0.64
N LEU A 18 -3.32 -2.57 0.39
CA LEU A 18 -3.76 -2.93 1.74
C LEU A 18 -4.00 -1.72 2.62
N ALA A 19 -3.23 -0.65 2.41
CA ALA A 19 -3.34 0.55 3.21
C ALA A 19 -2.86 1.79 2.47
N GLU A 20 -3.43 2.93 2.86
CA GLU A 20 -3.02 4.26 2.42
C GLU A 20 -2.56 5.09 3.62
N GLY A 21 -1.57 5.94 3.40
CA GLY A 21 -0.94 6.78 4.42
C GLY A 21 -0.62 8.16 3.86
N LEU A 22 -0.49 9.14 4.76
CA LEU A 22 -0.03 10.48 4.44
C LEU A 22 1.28 10.72 5.19
N VAL A 23 2.33 11.10 4.48
CA VAL A 23 3.65 11.45 5.04
C VAL A 23 4.08 12.75 4.37
N GLU A 24 4.35 13.79 5.17
CA GLU A 24 4.81 15.10 4.66
C GLU A 24 3.94 15.65 3.52
N ASP A 25 2.62 15.61 3.69
CA ASP A 25 1.61 16.06 2.70
C ASP A 25 1.52 15.21 1.41
N LYS A 26 2.29 14.12 1.33
CA LYS A 26 2.24 13.17 0.21
C LYS A 26 1.47 11.93 0.58
N LYS A 27 0.65 11.45 -0.36
CA LYS A 27 -0.16 10.25 -0.19
C LYS A 27 0.63 9.04 -0.66
N TYR A 28 0.68 8.00 0.15
CA TYR A 28 1.40 6.76 -0.12
C TYR A 28 0.48 5.55 0.01
N CYS A 29 0.75 4.52 -0.78
CA CYS A 29 0.08 3.23 -0.73
C CYS A 29 1.06 2.14 -0.33
N PHE A 30 0.61 1.21 0.50
CA PHE A 30 1.21 -0.10 0.70
C PHE A 30 0.43 -1.13 -0.11
N ALA A 31 1.14 -1.84 -1.01
CA ALA A 31 0.52 -2.86 -1.84
C ALA A 31 1.33 -4.15 -1.82
N VAL A 32 0.64 -5.29 -1.79
CA VAL A 32 1.24 -6.63 -1.84
C VAL A 32 1.01 -7.24 -3.21
N LEU A 33 2.00 -7.97 -3.72
CA LEU A 33 1.91 -8.68 -4.97
C LEU A 33 0.86 -9.79 -4.84
N LEU A 34 0.06 -9.95 -5.89
CA LEU A 34 -0.87 -11.05 -6.03
C LEU A 34 -0.25 -12.13 -6.93
N THR A 35 -0.47 -13.39 -6.54
CA THR A 35 -0.24 -14.53 -7.42
C THR A 35 -1.31 -14.59 -8.53
N ASN A 36 -1.11 -15.45 -9.52
CA ASN A 36 -2.12 -15.71 -10.57
C ASN A 36 -3.46 -16.22 -10.02
N ASP A 37 -3.47 -16.75 -8.80
CA ASP A 37 -4.66 -17.23 -8.09
C ASP A 37 -5.24 -16.15 -7.15
N GLU A 38 -4.85 -14.89 -7.35
CA GLU A 38 -5.28 -13.71 -6.57
C GLU A 38 -4.93 -13.77 -5.07
N LYS A 39 -3.97 -14.64 -4.70
CA LYS A 39 -3.47 -14.73 -3.32
C LYS A 39 -2.35 -13.73 -3.06
N GLU A 40 -2.41 -13.09 -1.90
CA GLU A 40 -1.39 -12.17 -1.38
C GLU A 40 -0.07 -12.91 -1.14
N THR A 41 1.04 -12.31 -1.58
CA THR A 41 2.39 -12.81 -1.30
C THR A 41 3.10 -11.94 -0.26
N GLU A 42 4.29 -12.37 0.15
CA GLU A 42 5.19 -11.61 1.02
C GLU A 42 5.92 -10.48 0.28
N GLU A 43 5.81 -10.42 -1.06
CA GLU A 43 6.40 -9.33 -1.85
C GLU A 43 5.50 -8.10 -1.79
N TYR A 44 6.08 -6.96 -1.47
CA TYR A 44 5.34 -5.71 -1.33
C TYR A 44 6.08 -4.53 -1.95
N LEU A 45 5.31 -3.53 -2.33
CA LEU A 45 5.79 -2.27 -2.87
C LEU A 45 5.09 -1.08 -2.20
N PHE A 46 5.78 0.05 -2.19
CA PHE A 46 5.21 1.33 -1.82
C PHE A 46 5.07 2.23 -3.04
N PHE A 47 3.94 2.89 -3.16
CA PHE A 47 3.66 3.85 -4.23
C PHE A 47 3.37 5.23 -3.66
N GLU A 48 3.94 6.27 -4.24
CA GLU A 48 3.53 7.66 -4.03
C GLU A 48 2.41 7.99 -5.01
N MET A 49 1.27 8.43 -4.50
CA MET A 49 0.19 8.99 -5.29
C MET A 49 0.46 10.48 -5.55
N ILE A 50 0.60 10.82 -6.82
CA ILE A 50 0.88 12.18 -7.26
C ILE A 50 -0.30 12.62 -8.13
N ASN A 51 -0.95 13.73 -7.77
CA ASN A 51 -1.93 14.35 -8.64
C ASN A 51 -1.20 15.33 -9.57
N ARG A 52 -1.20 15.06 -10.88
CA ARG A 52 -0.59 15.92 -11.89
C ARG A 52 -1.61 16.19 -12.99
N ASP A 53 -1.94 17.46 -13.20
CA ASP A 53 -2.88 17.91 -14.24
C ASP A 53 -4.26 17.24 -14.13
N GLY A 54 -4.75 17.01 -12.91
CA GLY A 54 -6.03 16.33 -12.65
C GLY A 54 -5.99 14.82 -12.89
N LYS A 55 -4.81 14.24 -13.13
CA LYS A 55 -4.59 12.81 -13.24
C LYS A 55 -3.83 12.30 -12.02
N GLU A 56 -4.35 11.26 -11.38
CA GLU A 56 -3.61 10.55 -10.35
C GLU A 56 -2.64 9.58 -11.02
N ILE A 57 -1.35 9.76 -10.73
CA ILE A 57 -0.29 8.86 -11.15
C ILE A 57 0.31 8.21 -9.90
N MET A 58 0.68 6.94 -10.01
CA MET A 58 1.37 6.21 -8.96
C MET A 58 2.84 6.08 -9.35
N LYS A 59 3.73 6.53 -8.46
CA LYS A 59 5.16 6.41 -8.63
C LYS A 59 5.72 5.43 -7.62
N LEU A 60 6.49 4.45 -8.08
CA LEU A 60 7.21 3.55 -7.19
C LEU A 60 8.15 4.33 -6.28
N VAL A 61 8.05 4.10 -4.97
CA VAL A 61 8.99 4.63 -4.00
C VAL A 61 10.22 3.75 -4.05
N ASP A 62 11.35 4.29 -4.48
CA ASP A 62 12.63 3.57 -4.49
C ASP A 62 13.57 3.98 -3.34
N ASN A 63 13.35 5.18 -2.78
CA ASN A 63 14.17 5.72 -1.69
C ASN A 63 14.05 4.87 -0.41
N LYS A 64 15.19 4.38 0.08
CA LYS A 64 15.26 3.52 1.26
C LYS A 64 14.72 4.19 2.53
N GLU A 65 15.11 5.43 2.80
CA GLU A 65 14.68 6.16 3.99
C GLU A 65 13.15 6.36 4.00
N THR A 66 12.57 6.72 2.86
CA THR A 66 11.12 6.81 2.70
C THR A 66 10.46 5.44 2.91
N LYS A 67 11.00 4.36 2.35
CA LYS A 67 10.47 3.00 2.58
C LYS A 67 10.48 2.61 4.06
N GLU A 68 11.54 2.94 4.80
CA GLU A 68 11.64 2.64 6.23
C GLU A 68 10.59 3.43 7.04
N GLN A 69 10.41 4.72 6.74
CA GLN A 69 9.36 5.52 7.38
C GLN A 69 7.95 5.00 7.08
N LEU A 70 7.69 4.63 5.82
CA LEU A 70 6.42 4.05 5.42
C LEU A 70 6.18 2.70 6.11
N LEU A 71 7.20 1.84 6.17
CA LEU A 71 7.10 0.54 6.85
C LEU A 71 6.71 0.71 8.32
N VAL A 72 7.33 1.64 9.04
CA VAL A 72 6.98 1.95 10.44
C VAL A 72 5.53 2.44 10.53
N LEU A 73 5.13 3.37 9.66
CA LEU A 73 3.78 3.93 9.66
C LEU A 73 2.70 2.87 9.36
N PHE A 74 2.92 2.04 8.36
CA PHE A 74 1.98 0.99 7.98
C PHE A 74 1.97 -0.17 8.97
N THR A 75 3.11 -0.52 9.58
CA THR A 75 3.17 -1.51 10.68
C THR A 75 2.41 -1.02 11.89
N ALA A 76 2.55 0.26 12.27
CA ALA A 76 1.79 0.85 13.38
C ALA A 76 0.28 0.89 13.10
N LYS A 77 -0.12 1.17 11.85
CA LYS A 77 -1.53 1.10 11.43
C LYS A 77 -2.06 -0.35 11.45
N TYR A 78 -1.28 -1.29 10.96
CA TYR A 78 -1.67 -2.70 10.92
C TYR A 78 -1.79 -3.28 12.33
N SER A 79 -0.85 -2.97 13.24
CA SER A 79 -0.94 -3.37 14.65
C SER A 79 -2.22 -2.83 15.29
N GLN A 80 -2.54 -1.55 15.10
CA GLN A 80 -3.79 -0.99 15.61
C GLN A 80 -5.03 -1.67 15.02
N MET A 81 -5.04 -2.00 13.72
CA MET A 81 -6.15 -2.72 13.10
C MET A 81 -6.31 -4.13 13.67
N VAL A 82 -5.21 -4.86 13.87
CA VAL A 82 -5.21 -6.21 14.44
C VAL A 82 -5.64 -6.18 15.91
N GLU A 83 -5.17 -5.22 16.71
CA GLU A 83 -5.59 -5.04 18.10
C GLU A 83 -7.08 -4.69 18.21
N THR A 84 -7.61 -3.89 17.27
CA THR A 84 -9.04 -3.53 17.25
C THR A 84 -9.94 -4.70 16.83
N LEU A 85 -9.43 -5.65 16.05
CA LEU A 85 -10.16 -6.86 15.63
C LEU A 85 -9.97 -8.05 16.59
N GLY A 86 -8.91 -8.04 17.41
CA GLY A 86 -8.60 -9.07 18.41
C GLY A 86 -9.03 -8.74 19.85
N GLY A 87 -9.50 -7.51 20.10
CA GLY A 87 -9.92 -7.03 21.42
C GLY A 87 -11.43 -7.13 21.65
N SER A 88 -11.94 -8.34 21.85
CA SER A 88 -13.23 -8.56 22.52
C SER A 88 -13.08 -9.84 23.34
N GLU A 89 -12.45 -9.71 24.50
CA GLU A 89 -12.59 -10.65 25.62
C GLU A 89 -13.86 -10.32 26.41
#